data_AF-A0A967GYV2-F1
#
_entry.id   AF-A0A967GYV2-F1
#
_cell.length_a   1.000
_cell.length_b   1.000
_cell.length_c   1.000
_cell.angle_alpha   90.00
_cell.angle_beta   90.00
_cell.angle_gamma   90.00
#
_symmetry.space_group_name_H-M   'P 1'
#
loop_
_entity.id
_entity.type
_entity.pdbx_description
1 polymer ?
#
loop_
_entity_poly.entity_id
_entity_poly.type
_entity_poly.pdbx_seq_one_letter_code
_entity_poly.pdbx_strand_id
1 'polypeptide(L)'
;MREIVENFAGRAFRRPAERETVDRLTGLALAKARDENMKFANGVKLAVTAILASPRFLFRAEIQPEPDNPGKVVPVDEYALASRLSYFLWSSAPDEQLMQLAKQGRLREELRGQVDRMIADGKSRRFVNNFVGQWLQARDLGGLNIDVRRILRERNRREAARVFNNGVRRDMRIETEVFFEHILRENRPVLDLLTADYSFLNDNLARFYGVPGVGGGQFRKVSFGDGMQARGGILGQGTFLIVTSNPTRTSPVKRGLFVL
;
A
#
# COMPACT_ATOMS: atom_id res chain seq x y z
N MET A 1 9.35 -33.04 7.84
CA MET A 1 8.96 -32.72 6.44
C MET A 1 7.50 -32.35 6.34
N ARG A 2 6.57 -33.27 6.66
CA ARG A 2 5.12 -33.04 6.54
C ARG A 2 4.64 -31.75 7.22
N GLU A 3 5.04 -31.55 8.47
CA GLU A 3 4.70 -30.34 9.23
C GLU A 3 5.18 -29.04 8.56
N ILE A 4 6.40 -29.03 8.00
CA ILE A 4 6.94 -27.87 7.27
C ILE A 4 6.08 -27.57 6.04
N VAL A 5 5.74 -28.62 5.27
CA VAL A 5 4.91 -28.51 4.07
C VAL A 5 3.51 -28.02 4.43
N GLU A 6 2.89 -28.59 5.46
CA GLU A 6 1.55 -28.24 5.92
C GLU A 6 1.47 -26.79 6.40
N ASN A 7 2.41 -26.38 7.26
CA ASN A 7 2.47 -25.01 7.78
C ASN A 7 2.71 -23.99 6.65
N PHE A 8 3.63 -24.27 5.73
CA PHE A 8 3.90 -23.36 4.61
C PHE A 8 2.73 -23.31 3.63
N ALA A 9 2.14 -24.47 3.28
CA ALA A 9 0.98 -24.54 2.39
C ALA A 9 -0.23 -23.81 2.98
N GLY A 10 -0.51 -23.99 4.27
CA GLY A 10 -1.61 -23.30 4.96
C GLY A 10 -1.50 -21.78 4.87
N ARG A 11 -0.30 -21.24 5.08
CA ARG A 11 -0.02 -19.80 4.95
C ARG A 11 -0.06 -19.33 3.50
N ALA A 12 0.55 -20.07 2.57
CA ALA A 12 0.64 -19.71 1.17
C ALA A 12 -0.74 -19.75 0.47
N PHE A 13 -1.55 -20.76 0.76
CA PHE A 13 -2.91 -20.91 0.23
C PHE A 13 -3.94 -20.12 1.04
N ARG A 14 -3.54 -19.55 2.19
CA ARG A 14 -4.35 -18.67 3.04
C ARG A 14 -5.61 -19.36 3.57
N ARG A 15 -5.52 -20.68 3.74
CA ARG A 15 -6.53 -21.58 4.30
C ARG A 15 -5.86 -22.92 4.64
N PRO A 16 -6.44 -23.74 5.54
CA PRO A 16 -5.94 -25.09 5.79
C PRO A 16 -5.79 -25.86 4.48
N ALA A 17 -4.59 -26.42 4.27
CA ALA A 17 -4.34 -27.26 3.12
C ALA A 17 -5.04 -28.61 3.30
N GLU A 18 -5.68 -29.12 2.24
CA GLU A 18 -6.30 -30.43 2.28
C GLU A 18 -5.25 -31.52 2.54
N ARG A 19 -5.63 -32.53 3.32
CA ARG A 19 -4.74 -33.63 3.71
C ARG A 19 -4.06 -34.28 2.50
N GLU A 20 -4.81 -34.54 1.44
CA GLU A 20 -4.29 -35.13 0.21
C GLU A 20 -3.28 -34.21 -0.51
N THR A 21 -3.52 -32.89 -0.51
CA THR A 21 -2.55 -31.92 -1.05
C THR A 21 -1.26 -31.92 -0.23
N VAL A 22 -1.36 -31.93 1.10
CA VAL A 22 -0.19 -32.00 2.00
C VAL A 22 0.59 -33.30 1.78
N ASP A 23 -0.10 -34.43 1.67
CA ASP A 23 0.51 -35.74 1.50
C ASP A 23 1.23 -35.84 0.14
N ARG A 24 0.62 -35.34 -0.95
CA ARG A 24 1.27 -35.25 -2.28
C ARG A 24 2.52 -34.37 -2.28
N LEU A 25 2.42 -33.16 -1.72
CA LEU A 25 3.55 -32.23 -1.62
C LEU A 25 4.69 -32.80 -0.74
N THR A 26 4.33 -33.49 0.34
CA THR A 26 5.28 -34.17 1.21
C THR A 26 5.97 -35.34 0.51
N GLY A 27 5.21 -36.13 -0.26
CA GLY A 27 5.75 -37.21 -1.09
C GLY A 27 6.77 -36.69 -2.12
N LEU A 28 6.43 -35.61 -2.82
CA LEU A 28 7.35 -34.93 -3.75
C LEU A 28 8.64 -34.48 -3.05
N ALA A 29 8.51 -33.88 -1.86
CA ALA A 29 9.65 -33.42 -1.06
C ALA A 29 10.56 -34.57 -0.63
N LEU A 30 9.96 -35.67 -0.14
CA LEU A 30 10.68 -36.84 0.35
C LEU A 30 11.36 -37.61 -0.78
N ALA A 31 10.71 -37.76 -1.93
CA ALA A 31 11.33 -38.37 -3.11
C ALA A 31 12.61 -37.62 -3.50
N LYS A 32 12.58 -36.28 -3.49
CA LYS A 32 13.76 -35.49 -3.80
C LYS A 32 14.83 -35.50 -2.70
N ALA A 33 14.42 -35.66 -1.44
CA ALA A 33 15.34 -35.72 -0.31
C ALA A 33 16.08 -37.07 -0.15
N ARG A 34 15.60 -38.13 -0.81
CA ARG A 34 16.19 -39.49 -0.77
C ARG A 34 17.15 -39.80 -1.92
N ASP A 35 17.23 -38.90 -2.89
CA ASP A 35 18.16 -38.95 -4.01
C ASP A 35 19.61 -38.81 -3.46
N GLU A 36 20.52 -39.73 -3.78
CA GLU A 36 21.79 -39.98 -3.05
C GLU A 36 22.72 -38.76 -2.93
N ASN A 37 22.53 -37.75 -3.78
CA ASN A 37 23.29 -36.49 -3.80
C ASN A 37 22.51 -35.28 -3.26
N MET A 38 21.29 -35.46 -2.73
CA MET A 38 20.39 -34.37 -2.37
C MET A 38 20.16 -34.29 -0.85
N LYS A 39 20.30 -33.08 -0.30
CA LYS A 39 20.05 -32.81 1.11
C LYS A 39 18.55 -32.66 1.38
N PHE A 40 18.12 -32.89 2.63
CA PHE A 40 16.77 -32.58 3.12
C PHE A 40 16.26 -31.20 2.66
N ALA A 41 17.13 -30.19 2.69
CA ALA A 41 16.85 -28.84 2.24
C ALA A 41 16.40 -28.76 0.76
N ASN A 42 16.90 -29.63 -0.12
CA ASN A 42 16.49 -29.68 -1.53
C ASN A 42 15.05 -30.21 -1.68
N GLY A 43 14.65 -31.16 -0.83
CA GLY A 43 13.26 -31.63 -0.76
C GLY A 43 12.32 -30.53 -0.30
N VAL A 44 12.69 -29.78 0.75
CA VAL A 44 11.93 -28.61 1.22
C VAL A 44 11.82 -27.55 0.12
N LYS A 45 12.94 -27.23 -0.55
CA LYS A 45 12.97 -26.29 -1.67
C LYS A 45 11.99 -26.69 -2.77
N LEU A 46 11.98 -27.97 -3.16
CA LEU A 46 11.06 -28.47 -4.18
C LEU A 46 9.59 -28.32 -3.76
N ALA A 47 9.25 -28.64 -2.51
CA ALA A 47 7.90 -28.46 -1.99
C ALA A 47 7.46 -26.99 -1.98
N VAL A 48 8.34 -26.09 -1.52
CA VAL A 48 8.09 -24.63 -1.52
C VAL A 48 7.91 -24.13 -2.95
N THR A 49 8.76 -24.55 -3.90
CA THR A 49 8.60 -24.20 -5.32
C THR A 49 7.24 -24.67 -5.86
N ALA A 50 6.84 -25.91 -5.58
CA ALA A 50 5.55 -26.44 -6.02
C ALA A 50 4.37 -25.65 -5.43
N ILE A 51 4.46 -25.25 -4.15
CA ILE A 51 3.43 -24.42 -3.48
C ILE A 51 3.35 -23.03 -4.13
N LEU A 52 4.50 -22.38 -4.36
CA LEU A 52 4.56 -21.04 -4.96
C LEU A 52 4.20 -21.01 -6.45
N ALA A 53 4.32 -22.15 -7.15
CA ALA A 53 3.87 -22.29 -8.54
C ALA A 53 2.39 -22.70 -8.66
N SER A 54 1.72 -23.02 -7.55
CA SER A 54 0.33 -23.48 -7.57
C SER A 54 -0.65 -22.36 -7.89
N PRO A 55 -1.73 -22.61 -8.67
CA PRO A 55 -2.84 -21.67 -8.82
C PRO A 55 -3.44 -21.22 -7.48
N ARG A 56 -3.44 -22.07 -6.45
CA ARG A 56 -3.94 -21.74 -5.10
C ARG A 56 -3.10 -20.66 -4.41
N PHE A 57 -1.83 -20.50 -4.79
CA PHE A 57 -0.96 -19.43 -4.32
C PHE A 57 -1.03 -18.20 -5.24
N LEU A 58 -0.95 -18.40 -6.55
CA LEU A 58 -0.91 -17.31 -7.54
C LEU A 58 -2.21 -16.52 -7.58
N PHE A 59 -3.35 -17.20 -7.42
CA PHE A 59 -4.67 -16.56 -7.40
C PHE A 59 -5.22 -16.49 -5.98
N ARG A 60 -5.94 -15.41 -5.69
CA ARG A 60 -6.79 -15.28 -4.50
C ARG A 60 -8.19 -15.71 -4.89
N ALA A 61 -8.38 -17.03 -4.96
CA ALA A 61 -9.66 -17.61 -5.35
C ALA A 61 -10.66 -17.54 -4.21
N GLU A 62 -11.89 -17.21 -4.56
CA GLU A 62 -13.04 -17.22 -3.66
C GLU A 62 -13.99 -18.30 -4.15
N ILE A 63 -14.20 -19.32 -3.32
CA ILE A 63 -15.07 -20.42 -3.69
C ILE A 63 -16.50 -19.95 -3.48
N GLN A 64 -17.23 -19.75 -4.58
CA GLN A 64 -18.67 -19.50 -4.51
C GLN A 64 -19.39 -20.81 -4.18
N PRO A 65 -20.25 -20.84 -3.14
CA PRO A 65 -21.06 -22.01 -2.82
C PRO A 65 -22.03 -22.41 -3.94
N GLU A 66 -22.51 -21.43 -4.71
CA GLU A 66 -23.51 -21.59 -5.77
C GLU A 66 -23.04 -20.89 -7.05
N PRO A 67 -21.99 -21.41 -7.73
CA PRO A 67 -21.36 -20.74 -8.87
C PRO A 67 -22.29 -20.61 -10.09
N ASP A 68 -23.31 -21.48 -10.21
CA ASP A 68 -24.25 -21.51 -11.33
C ASP A 68 -25.50 -20.64 -11.11
N ASN A 69 -25.53 -19.80 -10.06
CA ASN A 69 -26.67 -18.92 -9.76
C ASN A 69 -26.25 -17.43 -9.75
N PRO A 70 -26.15 -16.79 -10.92
CA PRO A 70 -25.59 -15.44 -11.05
C PRO A 70 -26.41 -14.33 -10.37
N GLY A 71 -27.70 -14.57 -10.10
CA GLY A 71 -28.57 -13.61 -9.43
C GLY A 71 -28.46 -13.61 -7.90
N LYS A 72 -27.77 -14.60 -7.32
CA LYS A 72 -27.71 -14.78 -5.87
C LYS A 72 -26.45 -14.15 -5.28
N VAL A 73 -26.65 -13.19 -4.38
CA VAL A 73 -25.55 -12.64 -3.57
C VAL A 73 -25.29 -13.58 -2.40
N VAL A 74 -24.11 -14.20 -2.40
CA VAL A 74 -23.66 -15.09 -1.32
C VAL A 74 -22.49 -14.44 -0.57
N PRO A 75 -22.42 -14.58 0.77
CA PRO A 75 -21.27 -14.13 1.51
C PRO A 75 -20.04 -14.95 1.13
N VAL A 76 -18.88 -14.30 1.09
CA VAL A 76 -17.61 -15.03 1.03
C VAL A 76 -17.38 -15.83 2.31
N ASP A 77 -16.63 -16.92 2.20
CA ASP A 77 -16.19 -17.68 3.38
C ASP A 77 -15.21 -16.87 4.25
N GLU A 78 -15.01 -17.30 5.49
CA GLU A 78 -14.21 -16.54 6.46
C GLU A 78 -12.71 -16.48 6.10
N TYR A 79 -12.16 -17.49 5.41
CA TYR A 79 -10.76 -17.46 4.92
C TYR A 79 -10.60 -16.51 3.74
N ALA A 80 -11.59 -16.48 2.85
CA ALA A 80 -11.68 -15.50 1.77
C ALA A 80 -11.82 -14.08 2.33
N LEU A 81 -12.62 -13.87 3.38
CA LEU A 81 -12.73 -12.59 4.09
C LEU A 81 -11.39 -12.17 4.70
N ALA A 82 -10.69 -13.07 5.41
CA ALA A 82 -9.36 -12.83 5.97
C ALA A 82 -8.36 -12.41 4.90
N SER A 83 -8.34 -13.14 3.78
CA SER A 83 -7.46 -12.86 2.64
C SER A 83 -7.79 -11.52 1.98
N ARG A 84 -9.07 -11.19 1.79
CA ARG A 84 -9.47 -9.89 1.25
C ARG A 84 -9.00 -8.75 2.14
N LEU A 85 -9.26 -8.85 3.44
CA LEU A 85 -8.89 -7.82 4.41
C LEU A 85 -7.36 -7.62 4.47
N SER A 86 -6.60 -8.71 4.53
CA SER A 86 -5.13 -8.65 4.62
C SER A 86 -4.48 -8.05 3.38
N TYR A 87 -4.96 -8.38 2.18
CA TYR A 87 -4.40 -7.80 0.97
C TYR A 87 -4.89 -6.38 0.71
N PHE A 88 -6.09 -6.05 1.16
CA PHE A 88 -6.61 -4.68 1.11
C PHE A 88 -5.79 -3.75 2.01
N LEU A 89 -5.68 -4.06 3.31
CA LEU A 89 -5.04 -3.17 4.29
C LEU A 89 -3.51 -3.32 4.38
N TRP A 90 -2.98 -4.53 4.18
CA TRP A 90 -1.54 -4.80 4.36
C TRP A 90 -0.81 -5.24 3.10
N SER A 91 -1.52 -5.42 1.99
CA SER A 91 -0.97 -5.95 0.72
C SER A 91 -0.11 -7.20 0.94
N SER A 92 -0.52 -8.07 1.87
CA SER A 92 0.18 -9.30 2.22
C SER A 92 -0.78 -10.35 2.80
N ALA A 93 -0.27 -11.56 3.01
CA ALA A 93 -1.04 -12.68 3.57
C ALA A 93 -1.62 -12.33 4.97
N PRO A 94 -2.78 -12.91 5.33
CA PRO A 94 -3.36 -12.75 6.65
C PRO A 94 -2.39 -13.26 7.72
N ASP A 95 -2.41 -12.61 8.88
CA ASP A 95 -1.66 -13.07 10.03
C ASP A 95 -2.38 -14.21 10.75
N GLU A 96 -1.72 -14.76 11.76
CA GLU A 96 -2.25 -15.90 12.52
C GLU A 96 -3.59 -15.56 13.18
N GLN A 97 -3.76 -14.34 13.70
CA GLN A 97 -5.01 -13.93 14.34
C GLN A 97 -6.18 -13.95 13.37
N LEU A 98 -6.03 -13.38 12.16
CA LEU A 98 -7.07 -13.45 11.13
C LEU A 98 -7.38 -14.90 10.72
N MET A 99 -6.33 -15.72 10.58
CA MET A 99 -6.49 -17.13 10.20
C MET A 99 -7.21 -17.94 11.27
N GLN A 100 -6.97 -17.68 12.55
CA GLN A 100 -7.65 -18.37 13.65
C GLN A 100 -9.10 -17.93 13.79
N LEU A 101 -9.39 -16.63 13.66
CA LEU A 101 -10.77 -16.15 13.63
C LEU A 101 -11.55 -16.73 12.45
N ALA A 102 -10.91 -16.82 11.28
CA ALA A 102 -11.50 -17.46 10.12
C ALA A 102 -11.78 -18.95 10.34
N LYS A 103 -10.83 -19.67 10.96
CA LYS A 103 -11.00 -21.07 11.33
C LYS A 103 -12.15 -21.30 12.32
N GLN A 104 -12.36 -20.37 13.24
CA GLN A 104 -13.43 -20.44 14.23
C GLN A 104 -14.79 -19.98 13.71
N GLY A 105 -14.86 -19.40 12.51
CA GLY A 105 -16.12 -18.84 11.98
C GLY A 105 -16.50 -17.47 12.54
N ARG A 106 -15.56 -16.78 13.21
CA ARG A 106 -15.85 -15.58 14.03
C ARG A 106 -15.29 -14.28 13.46
N LEU A 107 -14.55 -14.31 12.34
CA LEU A 107 -13.88 -13.12 11.81
C LEU A 107 -14.88 -12.02 11.44
N ARG A 108 -16.03 -12.38 10.86
CA ARG A 108 -17.08 -11.40 10.53
C ARG A 108 -17.66 -10.68 11.74
N GLU A 109 -17.84 -11.39 12.84
CA GLU A 109 -18.35 -10.81 14.09
C GLU A 109 -17.33 -9.83 14.71
N GLU A 110 -16.04 -10.14 14.58
CA GLU A 110 -14.94 -9.32 15.11
C GLU A 110 -14.35 -8.34 14.09
N LEU A 111 -15.01 -8.14 12.94
CA LEU A 111 -14.43 -7.45 11.78
C LEU A 111 -13.94 -6.04 12.10
N ARG A 112 -14.74 -5.26 12.84
CA ARG A 112 -14.39 -3.88 13.19
C ARG A 112 -13.10 -3.80 14.01
N GLY A 113 -12.99 -4.64 15.04
CA GLY A 113 -11.78 -4.71 15.86
C GLY A 113 -10.55 -5.15 15.07
N GLN A 114 -10.72 -6.06 14.12
CA GLN A 114 -9.62 -6.48 13.22
C GLN A 114 -9.21 -5.37 12.26
N VAL A 115 -10.16 -4.60 11.70
CA VAL A 115 -9.86 -3.44 10.85
C VAL A 115 -9.06 -2.40 11.62
N ASP A 116 -9.51 -2.00 12.81
CA ASP A 116 -8.84 -1.00 13.65
C ASP A 116 -7.41 -1.43 14.01
N ARG A 117 -7.25 -2.69 14.45
CA ARG A 117 -5.93 -3.30 14.74
C ARG A 117 -5.02 -3.26 13.51
N MET A 118 -5.55 -3.61 12.35
CA MET A 118 -4.76 -3.66 11.12
C MET A 118 -4.37 -2.29 10.61
N ILE A 119 -5.22 -1.28 10.76
CA ILE A 119 -4.89 0.12 10.42
C ILE A 119 -3.79 0.65 11.34
N ALA A 120 -3.82 0.30 12.63
CA ALA A 120 -2.79 0.70 13.60
C ALA A 120 -1.42 0.05 13.34
N ASP A 121 -1.39 -1.17 12.78
CA ASP A 121 -0.15 -1.89 12.46
C ASP A 121 0.68 -1.17 11.37
N GLY A 122 2.01 -1.19 11.50
CA GLY A 122 2.93 -0.57 10.54
C GLY A 122 2.80 -1.07 9.09
N LYS A 123 2.28 -2.28 8.88
CA LYS A 123 1.99 -2.83 7.54
C LYS A 123 0.93 -2.02 6.79
N SER A 124 0.05 -1.29 7.48
CA SER A 124 -0.98 -0.44 6.85
C SER A 124 -0.41 0.67 5.97
N ARG A 125 0.84 1.04 6.18
CA ARG A 125 1.58 1.96 5.29
C ARG A 125 1.62 1.47 3.85
N ARG A 126 1.55 0.15 3.61
CA ARG A 126 1.45 -0.40 2.25
C ARG A 126 0.15 -0.02 1.56
N PHE A 127 -0.98 -0.07 2.29
CA PHE A 127 -2.25 0.43 1.78
C PHE A 127 -2.16 1.91 1.46
N VAL A 128 -1.64 2.73 2.38
CA VAL A 128 -1.45 4.18 2.16
C VAL A 128 -0.65 4.43 0.88
N ASN A 129 0.54 3.84 0.74
CA ASN A 129 1.40 4.03 -0.42
C ASN A 129 0.72 3.61 -1.74
N ASN A 130 0.01 2.49 -1.72
CA ASN A 130 -0.68 1.97 -2.91
C ASN A 130 -1.89 2.83 -3.28
N PHE A 131 -2.74 3.15 -2.30
CA PHE A 131 -3.97 3.92 -2.50
C PHE A 131 -3.65 5.34 -2.94
N VAL A 132 -2.82 6.08 -2.18
CA VAL A 132 -2.39 7.44 -2.52
C VAL A 132 -1.62 7.46 -3.84
N GLY A 133 -0.74 6.47 -4.03
CA GLY A 133 0.06 6.33 -5.24
C GLY A 133 -0.76 6.08 -6.50
N GLN A 134 -1.97 5.53 -6.39
CA GLN A 134 -2.89 5.32 -7.51
C GLN A 134 -3.91 6.46 -7.64
N TRP A 135 -4.58 6.83 -6.54
CA TRP A 135 -5.61 7.86 -6.51
C TRP A 135 -5.06 9.23 -6.91
N LEU A 136 -3.98 9.68 -6.27
CA LEU A 136 -3.37 10.99 -6.52
C LEU A 136 -2.20 10.91 -7.50
N GLN A 137 -1.98 9.74 -8.12
CA GLN A 137 -0.85 9.45 -9.01
C GLN A 137 0.51 9.84 -8.40
N ALA A 138 0.64 9.76 -7.07
CA ALA A 138 1.80 10.26 -6.35
C ALA A 138 3.12 9.54 -6.75
N ARG A 139 3.01 8.33 -7.30
CA ARG A 139 4.15 7.55 -7.84
C ARG A 139 4.70 8.15 -9.14
N ASP A 140 3.86 8.77 -9.95
CA ASP A 140 4.25 9.29 -11.27
C ASP A 140 5.14 10.53 -11.15
N LEU A 141 5.10 11.20 -9.99
CA LEU A 141 5.82 12.42 -9.73
C LEU A 141 7.34 12.32 -9.93
N GLY A 142 7.93 11.12 -9.77
CA GLY A 142 9.34 10.88 -10.11
C GLY A 142 9.64 10.89 -11.62
N GLY A 143 8.68 10.44 -12.44
CA GLY A 143 8.82 10.30 -13.89
C GLY A 143 8.30 11.49 -14.71
N LEU A 144 7.56 12.42 -14.09
CA LEU A 144 7.02 13.58 -14.79
C LEU A 144 8.14 14.52 -15.28
N ASN A 145 8.24 14.67 -16.61
CA ASN A 145 9.14 15.62 -17.27
C ASN A 145 8.59 17.04 -17.14
N ILE A 146 9.15 17.79 -16.20
CA ILE A 146 8.80 19.19 -15.92
C ILE A 146 9.97 20.08 -16.37
N ASP A 147 9.68 21.08 -17.19
CA ASP A 147 10.65 22.11 -17.58
C ASP A 147 10.78 23.15 -16.47
N VAL A 148 11.56 22.78 -15.45
CA VAL A 148 11.80 23.61 -14.26
C VAL A 148 12.39 24.97 -14.63
N ARG A 149 13.27 25.04 -15.63
CA ARG A 149 13.87 26.30 -16.10
C ARG A 149 12.80 27.27 -16.57
N ARG A 150 11.87 26.78 -17.39
CA ARG A 150 10.78 27.60 -17.91
C ARG A 150 9.82 28.05 -16.81
N ILE A 151 9.48 27.16 -15.87
CA ILE A 151 8.56 27.47 -14.77
C ILE A 151 9.17 28.48 -13.81
N LEU A 152 10.44 28.28 -13.41
CA LEU A 152 11.15 29.20 -12.51
C LEU A 152 11.70 30.45 -13.21
N ARG A 153 11.56 30.54 -14.53
CA ARG A 153 12.20 31.58 -15.38
C ARG A 153 13.72 31.66 -15.15
N GLU A 154 14.32 30.52 -14.80
CA GLU A 154 15.75 30.39 -14.53
C GLU A 154 16.47 29.87 -15.78
N ARG A 155 17.40 30.67 -16.31
CA ARG A 155 18.16 30.34 -17.53
C ARG A 155 19.16 29.22 -17.27
N ASN A 156 19.76 29.20 -16.09
CA ASN A 156 20.77 28.23 -15.69
C ASN A 156 20.13 26.91 -15.22
N ARG A 157 20.37 25.85 -15.98
CA ARG A 157 19.85 24.51 -15.66
C ARG A 157 20.28 24.01 -14.28
N ARG A 158 21.49 24.34 -13.82
CA ARG A 158 22.02 23.88 -12.53
C ARG A 158 21.30 24.57 -11.39
N GLU A 159 21.07 25.88 -11.47
CA GLU A 159 20.34 26.62 -10.44
C GLU A 159 18.88 26.18 -10.37
N ALA A 160 18.22 26.03 -11.52
CA ALA A 160 16.86 25.48 -11.59
C ALA A 160 16.77 24.08 -10.93
N ALA A 161 17.74 23.21 -11.22
CA ALA A 161 17.82 21.87 -10.64
C ALA A 161 18.14 21.87 -9.14
N ARG A 162 18.80 22.89 -8.60
CA ARG A 162 18.99 23.01 -7.14
C ARG A 162 17.67 23.32 -6.43
N VAL A 163 16.86 24.20 -7.01
CA VAL A 163 15.55 24.59 -6.46
C VAL A 163 14.56 23.43 -6.49
N PHE A 164 14.43 22.74 -7.63
CA PHE A 164 13.51 21.61 -7.77
C PHE A 164 14.24 20.35 -8.27
N ASN A 165 14.60 19.50 -7.31
CA ASN A 165 15.35 18.25 -7.52
C ASN A 165 14.50 17.02 -7.17
N ASN A 166 15.09 15.83 -7.35
CA ASN A 166 14.48 14.55 -7.01
C ASN A 166 14.18 14.39 -5.50
N GLY A 167 14.94 15.07 -4.64
CA GLY A 167 14.68 15.11 -3.20
C GLY A 167 13.37 15.83 -2.89
N VAL A 168 13.16 17.03 -3.44
CA VAL A 168 11.88 17.77 -3.31
C VAL A 168 10.71 16.94 -3.84
N ARG A 169 10.88 16.32 -5.01
CA ARG A 169 9.88 15.41 -5.60
C ARG A 169 9.52 14.26 -4.66
N ARG A 170 10.52 13.55 -4.16
CA ARG A 170 10.31 12.46 -3.21
C ARG A 170 9.61 12.95 -1.95
N ASP A 171 9.99 14.12 -1.44
CA ASP A 171 9.46 14.64 -0.19
C ASP A 171 8.01 15.13 -0.34
N MET A 172 7.61 15.67 -1.50
CA MET A 172 6.20 15.94 -1.83
C MET A 172 5.34 14.67 -1.82
N ARG A 173 5.86 13.57 -2.41
CA ARG A 173 5.14 12.28 -2.36
C ARG A 173 4.95 11.81 -0.92
N ILE A 174 6.01 11.90 -0.10
CA ILE A 174 5.95 11.48 1.31
C ILE A 174 5.02 12.40 2.12
N GLU A 175 5.00 13.71 1.86
CA GLU A 175 4.03 14.64 2.47
C GLU A 175 2.61 14.13 2.28
N THR A 176 2.22 13.81 1.05
CA THR A 176 0.88 13.32 0.73
C THR A 176 0.57 11.96 1.39
N GLU A 177 1.53 11.03 1.38
CA GLU A 177 1.41 9.73 2.02
C GLU A 177 1.22 9.86 3.55
N VAL A 178 2.05 10.66 4.22
CA VAL A 178 1.98 10.88 5.68
C VAL A 178 0.71 11.65 6.05
N PHE A 179 0.31 12.63 5.24
CA PHE A 179 -0.93 13.38 5.45
C PHE A 179 -2.17 12.48 5.39
N PHE A 180 -2.25 11.59 4.40
CA PHE A 180 -3.34 10.61 4.32
C PHE A 180 -3.26 9.57 5.44
N GLU A 181 -2.06 9.07 5.76
CA GLU A 181 -1.84 8.14 6.87
C GLU A 181 -2.35 8.73 8.20
N HIS A 182 -2.08 10.02 8.43
CA HIS A 182 -2.56 10.75 9.61
C HIS A 182 -4.08 10.77 9.68
N ILE A 183 -4.75 11.15 8.59
CA ILE A 183 -6.22 11.20 8.53
C ILE A 183 -6.83 9.83 8.80
N LEU A 184 -6.27 8.79 8.17
CA LEU A 184 -6.74 7.42 8.32
C LEU A 184 -6.54 6.89 9.75
N ARG A 185 -5.33 7.04 10.31
CA ARG A 185 -4.97 6.45 11.61
C ARG A 185 -5.62 7.17 12.79
N GLU A 186 -5.77 8.48 12.70
CA GLU A 186 -6.45 9.25 13.75
C GLU A 186 -7.97 9.31 13.55
N ASN A 187 -8.51 8.61 12.55
CA ASN A 187 -9.93 8.61 12.22
C ASN A 187 -10.50 10.05 12.10
N ARG A 188 -9.75 10.90 11.39
CA ARG A 188 -10.06 12.31 11.20
C ARG A 188 -11.25 12.46 10.22
N PRO A 189 -12.00 13.57 10.29
CA PRO A 189 -13.02 13.86 9.29
C PRO A 189 -12.44 13.78 7.87
N VAL A 190 -13.13 13.08 6.96
CA VAL A 190 -12.68 12.95 5.56
C VAL A 190 -12.54 14.32 4.88
N LEU A 191 -13.31 15.31 5.33
CA LEU A 191 -13.24 16.68 4.84
C LEU A 191 -11.87 17.34 5.10
N ASP A 192 -11.11 16.86 6.10
CA ASP A 192 -9.76 17.35 6.35
C ASP A 192 -8.83 17.12 5.14
N LEU A 193 -9.15 16.16 4.26
CA LEU A 193 -8.44 16.00 2.98
C LEU A 193 -8.46 17.29 2.14
N LEU A 194 -9.47 18.13 2.31
CA LEU A 194 -9.66 19.38 1.58
C LEU A 194 -9.48 20.62 2.46
N THR A 195 -9.95 20.58 3.70
CA THR A 195 -10.08 21.77 4.56
C THR A 195 -9.02 21.86 5.65
N ALA A 196 -8.13 20.87 5.79
CA ALA A 196 -7.06 20.91 6.78
C ALA A 196 -6.24 22.20 6.64
N ASP A 197 -5.94 22.84 7.77
CA ASP A 197 -5.05 23.99 7.88
C ASP A 197 -3.59 23.59 8.10
N TYR A 198 -3.22 22.34 7.86
CA TYR A 198 -1.89 21.80 8.15
C TYR A 198 -1.43 20.84 7.04
N SER A 199 -0.12 20.57 7.04
CA SER A 199 0.48 19.47 6.27
C SER A 199 1.63 18.82 7.06
N PHE A 200 2.37 17.91 6.42
CA PHE A 200 3.55 17.27 6.99
C PHE A 200 4.79 17.64 6.21
N LEU A 201 5.73 18.32 6.86
CA LEU A 201 6.92 18.85 6.21
C LEU A 201 8.19 18.36 6.92
N ASN A 202 9.24 18.10 6.14
CA ASN A 202 10.61 18.04 6.62
C ASN A 202 11.34 19.34 6.24
N ASP A 203 12.60 19.51 6.66
CA ASP A 203 13.40 20.71 6.39
C ASP A 203 13.54 21.03 4.89
N ASN A 204 13.81 20.00 4.07
CA ASN A 204 13.98 20.19 2.62
C ASN A 204 12.70 20.71 1.95
N LEU A 205 11.54 20.12 2.26
CA LEU A 205 10.26 20.53 1.70
C LEU A 205 9.79 21.88 2.27
N ALA A 206 10.02 22.13 3.55
CA ALA A 206 9.70 23.40 4.19
C ALA A 206 10.47 24.57 3.57
N ARG A 207 11.78 24.41 3.31
CA ARG A 207 12.56 25.41 2.56
C ARG A 207 12.00 25.64 1.17
N PHE A 208 11.64 24.58 0.46
CA PHE A 208 11.04 24.68 -0.87
C PHE A 208 9.69 25.43 -0.84
N TYR A 209 8.89 25.26 0.22
CA TYR A 209 7.62 25.96 0.40
C TYR A 209 7.74 27.35 1.04
N GLY A 210 8.93 27.73 1.52
CA GLY A 210 9.13 28.98 2.25
C GLY A 210 8.48 28.97 3.64
N VAL A 211 8.36 27.79 4.26
CA VAL A 211 7.78 27.62 5.60
C VAL A 211 8.91 27.60 6.64
N PRO A 212 9.01 28.61 7.53
CA PRO A 212 10.07 28.66 8.53
C PRO A 212 9.81 27.68 9.69
N GLY A 213 10.84 27.43 10.52
CA GLY A 213 10.69 26.70 11.80
C GLY A 213 10.66 25.17 11.70
N VAL A 214 10.87 24.58 10.52
CA VAL A 214 10.96 23.13 10.32
C VAL A 214 12.41 22.73 10.08
N GLY A 215 12.96 21.88 10.95
CA GLY A 215 14.35 21.40 10.86
C GLY A 215 14.47 19.88 10.80
N GLY A 216 15.57 19.37 10.24
CA GLY A 216 15.85 17.94 10.15
C GLY A 216 15.07 17.16 9.08
N GLY A 217 15.43 15.89 8.90
CA GLY A 217 14.90 15.03 7.83
C GLY A 217 13.54 14.39 8.11
N GLN A 218 13.03 14.45 9.35
CA GLN A 218 11.75 13.84 9.73
C GLN A 218 10.57 14.74 9.36
N PHE A 219 9.50 14.12 8.87
CA PHE A 219 8.23 14.79 8.60
C PHE A 219 7.50 15.06 9.91
N ARG A 220 7.06 16.30 10.09
CA ARG A 220 6.28 16.74 11.26
C ARG A 220 5.04 17.48 10.82
N LYS A 221 3.98 17.40 11.61
CA LYS A 221 2.76 18.18 11.40
C LYS A 221 3.10 19.67 11.54
N VAL A 222 2.71 20.48 10.56
CA VAL A 222 2.90 21.93 10.53
C VAL A 222 1.57 22.57 10.20
N SER A 223 1.04 23.37 11.15
CA SER A 223 -0.14 24.20 10.93
C SER A 223 0.25 25.47 10.18
N PHE A 224 -0.54 25.83 9.19
CA PHE A 224 -0.40 27.03 8.38
C PHE A 224 -1.23 28.15 8.99
N GLY A 225 -0.56 29.20 9.46
CA GLY A 225 -1.21 30.40 9.95
C GLY A 225 -1.68 31.33 8.84
N ASP A 226 -1.96 32.57 9.22
CA ASP A 226 -2.43 33.61 8.30
C ASP A 226 -1.46 33.86 7.15
N GLY A 227 -1.98 33.85 5.92
CA GLY A 227 -1.21 34.04 4.68
C GLY A 227 -0.69 32.75 4.04
N MET A 228 -0.83 31.58 4.69
CA MET A 228 -0.44 30.28 4.13
C MET A 228 -1.59 29.25 4.09
N GLN A 229 -2.82 29.64 4.39
CA GLN A 229 -3.96 28.72 4.51
C GLN A 229 -4.20 27.89 3.23
N ALA A 230 -3.91 28.45 2.06
CA ALA A 230 -4.04 27.77 0.77
C ALA A 230 -3.07 26.58 0.57
N ARG A 231 -2.09 26.38 1.47
CA ARG A 231 -1.20 25.21 1.47
C ARG A 231 -1.79 24.01 2.22
N GLY A 232 -2.86 24.23 2.97
CA GLY A 232 -3.58 23.19 3.69
C GLY A 232 -4.33 22.23 2.76
N GLY A 233 -4.53 21.00 3.23
CA GLY A 233 -5.23 19.95 2.48
C GLY A 233 -4.47 19.47 1.23
N ILE A 234 -5.02 18.46 0.56
CA ILE A 234 -4.39 17.81 -0.60
C ILE A 234 -4.27 18.77 -1.79
N LEU A 235 -5.23 19.69 -1.96
CA LEU A 235 -5.24 20.61 -3.09
C LEU A 235 -4.09 21.63 -3.03
N GLY A 236 -3.56 21.91 -1.84
CA GLY A 236 -2.39 22.77 -1.61
C GLY A 236 -1.03 22.05 -1.75
N GLN A 237 -1.02 20.72 -1.78
CA GLN A 237 0.21 19.94 -1.77
C GLN A 237 0.91 19.90 -3.13
N GLY A 238 2.25 19.86 -3.11
CA GLY A 238 3.06 19.83 -4.32
C GLY A 238 2.75 18.65 -5.23
N THR A 239 2.44 17.49 -4.65
CA THR A 239 2.07 16.28 -5.39
C THR A 239 0.89 16.51 -6.32
N PHE A 240 -0.23 16.98 -5.76
CA PHE A 240 -1.43 17.28 -6.50
C PHE A 240 -1.17 18.36 -7.55
N LEU A 241 -0.51 19.46 -7.16
CA LEU A 241 -0.26 20.61 -8.03
C LEU A 241 0.61 20.26 -9.24
N ILE A 242 1.53 19.30 -9.11
CA ILE A 242 2.41 18.82 -10.18
C ILE A 242 1.71 17.81 -11.08
N VAL A 243 1.08 16.79 -10.51
CA VAL A 243 0.38 15.74 -11.28
C VAL A 243 -0.70 16.35 -12.18
N THR A 244 -1.39 17.37 -11.68
CA THR A 244 -2.43 18.10 -12.41
C THR A 244 -1.90 19.25 -13.28
N SER A 245 -0.61 19.25 -13.64
CA SER A 245 0.01 20.31 -14.46
C SER A 245 0.36 19.86 -15.88
N ASN A 246 0.91 20.78 -16.68
CA ASN A 246 1.60 20.46 -17.92
C ASN A 246 3.11 20.58 -17.69
N PRO A 247 3.95 19.93 -18.52
CA PRO A 247 5.41 20.01 -18.41
C PRO A 247 5.98 21.42 -18.24
N THR A 248 5.35 22.42 -18.86
CA THR A 248 5.88 23.80 -18.95
C THR A 248 5.05 24.85 -18.22
N ARG A 249 3.87 24.49 -17.67
CA ARG A 249 2.93 25.44 -17.06
C ARG A 249 1.90 24.75 -16.15
N THR A 250 1.30 25.53 -15.26
CA THR A 250 0.11 25.10 -14.50
C THR A 250 -1.09 24.84 -15.42
N SER A 251 -2.09 24.11 -14.93
CA SER A 251 -3.28 23.76 -15.71
C SER A 251 -4.54 23.76 -14.86
N PRO A 252 -5.32 24.87 -14.85
CA PRO A 252 -6.62 24.90 -14.17
C PRO A 252 -7.59 23.83 -14.70
N VAL A 253 -7.57 23.56 -16.00
CA VAL A 253 -8.42 22.54 -16.65
C VAL A 253 -8.15 21.14 -16.10
N LYS A 254 -6.87 20.73 -16.01
CA LYS A 254 -6.51 19.41 -15.47
C LYS A 254 -6.84 19.29 -13.98
N ARG A 255 -6.71 20.39 -13.23
CA ARG A 255 -7.12 20.44 -11.82
C ARG A 255 -8.64 20.28 -11.68
N GLY A 256 -9.41 20.99 -12.50
CA GLY A 256 -10.87 20.84 -12.54
C GLY A 256 -11.30 19.43 -12.91
N LEU A 257 -10.71 18.85 -13.95
CA LEU A 257 -10.98 17.47 -14.38
C LEU A 257 -10.66 16.43 -13.29
N PHE A 258 -9.66 16.67 -12.44
CA PHE A 258 -9.36 15.75 -11.34
C PHE A 258 -10.43 15.79 -10.24
N VAL A 259 -11.03 16.96 -10.00
CA VAL A 259 -12.01 17.18 -8.92
C VAL A 259 -13.42 16.76 -9.32
N LEU A 260 -13.75 16.79 -10.61
CA LEU A 260 -15.03 16.36 -11.19
C LEU A 260 -15.08 14.85 -11.41
#